data_AF-A0A924J068-F1
#
_entry.id   AF-A0A924J068-F1
#
_cell.length_a   1.000
_cell.length_b   1.000
_cell.length_c   1.000
_cell.angle_alpha   90.00
_cell.angle_beta   90.00
_cell.angle_gamma   90.00
#
_symmetry.space_group_name_H-M   'P 1'
#
loop_
_entity.id
_entity.type
_entity.pdbx_description
1 polymer ?
#
loop_
_entity_poly.entity_id
_entity_poly.type
_entity_poly.pdbx_seq_one_letter_code
_entity_poly.pdbx_strand_id
1 'polypeptide(L)' 'MNKTLSIGLAGFSFTIEEHAYIKLSDYLAALRNTLDATEADEVMHDIEIRMVEIFKETLG' A
#
# COMPACT_ATOMS: atom_id res chain seq x y z
N MET A 1 20.90 9.65 7.63
CA MET A 1 20.39 8.36 7.14
C MET A 1 18.88 8.45 7.18
N ASN A 2 18.19 8.20 6.06
CA ASN A 2 16.73 8.18 6.07
C ASN A 2 16.28 6.89 6.75
N LYS A 3 15.29 6.99 7.65
CA LYS A 3 14.72 5.84 8.33
C LYS A 3 13.90 5.02 7.34
N THR A 4 14.10 3.71 7.33
CA THR A 4 13.33 2.76 6.53
C THR A 4 12.43 1.92 7.42
N LEU A 5 11.32 1.45 6.84
CA LEU A 5 10.30 0.64 7.47
C LEU A 5 10.06 -0.60 6.61
N SER A 6 9.76 -1.73 7.25
CA SER A 6 9.21 -2.90 6.56
C SER A 6 7.69 -2.86 6.63
N ILE A 7 7.04 -2.95 5.48
CA ILE A 7 5.57 -2.92 5.36
C ILE A 7 5.06 -4.20 4.71
N GLY A 8 3.85 -4.62 5.08
CA GLY A 8 3.12 -5.70 4.43
C GLY A 8 2.08 -5.17 3.46
N LEU A 9 2.02 -5.72 2.24
CA LEU A 9 0.97 -5.46 1.24
C LEU A 9 0.51 -6.82 0.68
N ALA A 10 -0.77 -7.16 0.82
CA ALA A 10 -1.33 -8.43 0.34
C ALA A 10 -0.46 -9.69 0.65
N GLY A 11 0.15 -9.75 1.84
CA GLY A 11 1.01 -10.86 2.28
C GLY A 11 2.48 -10.82 1.82
N PHE A 12 2.90 -9.77 1.12
CA PHE A 12 4.29 -9.54 0.70
C PHE A 12 4.95 -8.43 1.51
N SER A 13 6.26 -8.57 1.77
CA SER A 13 7.04 -7.58 2.54
C SER A 13 7.87 -6.69 1.62
N PHE A 14 7.83 -5.38 1.88
CA PHE A 14 8.63 -4.37 1.17
C PHE A 14 9.35 -3.47 2.16
N THR A 15 10.51 -2.94 1.76
CA THR A 15 11.21 -1.89 2.52
C THR A 15 10.96 -0.55 1.87
N ILE A 16 10.54 0.44 2.67
CA ILE A 16 10.17 1.77 2.21
C ILE A 16 10.75 2.84 3.14
N GLU A 17 11.10 4.01 2.62
CA GLU A 17 11.48 5.15 3.46
C GLU A 17 10.27 5.69 4.25
N GLU A 18 10.49 6.11 5.50
CA GLU A 18 9.43 6.54 6.42
C GLU A 18 8.53 7.64 5.83
N HIS A 19 9.10 8.64 5.17
CA HIS A 19 8.31 9.70 4.53
C HIS A 19 7.47 9.21 3.34
N ALA A 20 7.95 8.21 2.60
CA ALA A 20 7.19 7.60 1.52
C ALA A 20 6.06 6.72 2.06
N TYR A 21 6.31 6.01 3.16
CA TYR A 21 5.28 5.24 3.86
C TYR A 21 4.14 6.14 4.34
N ILE A 22 4.44 7.28 4.99
CA ILE A 22 3.41 8.22 5.46
C ILE A 22 2.52 8.66 4.29
N LYS A 23 3.12 9.08 3.16
CA LYS A 23 2.35 9.48 1.97
C LYS A 23 1.48 8.36 1.41
N LEU A 24 2.01 7.14 1.35
CA LEU A 24 1.26 5.98 0.87
C LEU A 24 0.10 5.64 1.81
N SER A 25 0.35 5.62 3.11
CA SER A 25 -0.65 5.36 4.15
C SER A 25 -1.77 6.38 4.10
N ASP A 26 -1.43 7.68 4.02
CA ASP A 26 -2.40 8.76 3.92
C ASP A 26 -3.24 8.64 2.64
N TYR A 27 -2.61 8.31 1.51
CA TYR A 27 -3.31 8.10 0.25
C TYR A 27 -4.29 6.91 0.32
N LEU A 28 -3.84 5.75 0.83
CA LEU A 28 -4.68 4.57 0.94
C LEU A 28 -5.83 4.78 1.93
N ALA A 29 -5.60 5.50 3.03
CA ALA A 29 -6.65 5.87 3.97
C ALA A 29 -7.68 6.83 3.35
N ALA A 30 -7.20 7.85 2.62
CA ALA A 30 -8.08 8.78 1.91
C ALA A 30 -8.90 8.06 0.83
N LEU A 31 -8.26 7.18 0.05
CA LEU A 31 -8.92 6.37 -0.97
C LEU A 31 -10.01 5.49 -0.35
N ARG A 32 -9.69 4.78 0.73
CA ARG A 32 -10.67 3.96 1.46
C ARG A 32 -11.90 4.76 1.90
N ASN A 33 -11.70 6.00 2.36
CA ASN A 33 -12.80 6.87 2.79
C ASN A 33 -13.71 7.33 1.64
N THR A 34 -13.31 7.14 0.38
CA THR A 34 -14.16 7.41 -0.79
C THR A 34 -15.01 6.23 -1.23
N LEU A 35 -14.75 5.03 -0.71
CA LEU A 35 -15.43 3.78 -1.07
C LEU A 35 -16.68 3.56 -0.22
N ASP A 36 -17.63 2.78 -0.74
CA ASP A 36 -18.74 2.28 0.06
C ASP A 36 -18.20 1.36 1.17
N ALA A 37 -18.65 1.56 2.40
CA ALA A 37 -18.15 0.83 3.56
C ALA A 37 -18.33 -0.70 3.44
N THR A 38 -19.32 -1.16 2.68
CA THR A 38 -19.60 -2.59 2.46
C THR A 38 -18.64 -3.26 1.49
N GLU A 39 -18.01 -2.48 0.59
CA GLU A 39 -17.10 -2.97 -0.46
C GLU A 39 -15.64 -2.54 -0.22
N ALA A 40 -15.41 -1.59 0.70
CA ALA A 40 -14.10 -0.98 0.93
C ALA A 40 -12.99 -1.99 1.27
N ASP A 41 -13.30 -3.07 1.99
CA ASP A 41 -12.30 -4.10 2.31
C ASP A 41 -11.86 -4.90 1.08
N GLU A 42 -12.82 -5.33 0.26
CA GLU A 42 -12.54 -6.10 -0.96
C GLU A 42 -11.77 -5.25 -1.98
N VAL A 43 -12.27 -4.03 -2.23
CA VAL A 43 -11.64 -3.11 -3.18
C VAL A 43 -10.23 -2.72 -2.75
N MET A 44 -10.01 -2.46 -1.45
CA MET A 44 -8.67 -2.14 -0.94
C MET A 44 -7.72 -3.34 -1.04
N HIS A 45 -8.22 -4.56 -0.80
CA HIS A 45 -7.41 -5.77 -0.96
C HIS A 45 -6.95 -5.96 -2.41
N ASP A 46 -7.83 -5.77 -3.38
CA ASP A 46 -7.49 -5.83 -4.80
C ASP A 46 -6.46 -4.76 -5.20
N ILE A 47 -6.59 -3.55 -4.66
CA ILE A 47 -5.62 -2.47 -4.86
C ILE A 47 -4.24 -2.88 -4.31
N GLU A 48 -4.18 -3.45 -3.11
CA GLU A 48 -2.92 -3.94 -2.54
C GLU A 48 -2.27 -5.01 -3.42
N ILE A 49 -3.05 -5.97 -3.94
CA ILE A 49 -2.55 -6.99 -4.88
C ILE A 49 -1.96 -6.33 -6.14
N ARG A 50 -2.67 -5.37 -6.74
CA ARG A 50 -2.18 -4.64 -7.92
C ARG A 50 -0.90 -3.86 -7.64
N MET A 51 -0.77 -3.27 -6.45
CA MET A 51 0.47 -2.62 -6.03
C MET A 51 1.63 -3.61 -5.92
N VAL A 52 1.39 -4.80 -5.36
CA VAL A 52 2.41 -5.86 -5.28
C VAL A 52 2.90 -6.26 -6.67
N GLU A 53 2.01 -6.43 -7.63
CA GLU A 53 2.36 -6.77 -9.01
C GLU A 53 3.27 -5.70 -9.62
N ILE A 54 2.87 -4.42 -9.53
CA ILE A 54 3.65 -3.29 -10.05
C ILE A 54 5.01 -3.19 -9.36
N PHE A 55 5.06 -3.36 -8.04
CA PHE A 55 6.32 -3.29 -7.29
C PHE A 55 7.27 -4.41 -7.69
N LYS A 56 6.77 -5.63 -7.87
CA LYS A 56 7.58 -6.76 -8.34
C LYS A 56 8.09 -6.56 -9.77
N GLU A 57 7.28 -5.97 -10.65
CA GLU A 57 7.69 -5.65 -12.03
C GLU A 57 8.74 -4.53 -12.09
N THR A 58 8.69 -3.57 -11.16
CA THR A 58 9.54 -2.36 -11.19
C THR A 58 10.83 -2.51 -10.37
N LEU A 59 10.80 -3.31 -9.30
CA LEU A 59 11.92 -3.50 -8.36
C LEU A 59 12.67 -4.82 -8.56
N GLY A 60 12.12 -5.75 -9.36
CA GLY A 60 12.77 -7.00 -9.77
C GLY A 60 13.63 -6.82 -11.01
#